data_AF-A0A432TXR2-F1
#
_entry.id   AF-A0A432TXR2-F1
#
_cell.length_a   1.000
_cell.length_b   1.000
_cell.length_c   1.000
_cell.angle_alpha   90.00
_cell.angle_beta   90.00
_cell.angle_gamma   90.00
#
_symmetry.space_group_name_H-M   'P 1'
#
loop_
_entity.id
_entity.type
_entity.pdbx_description
1 polymer ?
#
loop_
_entity_poly.entity_id
_entity_poly.type
_entity_poly.pdbx_seq_one_letter_code
_entity_poly.pdbx_strand_id
1 'polypeptide(L)'
;MKKNITRSFLILGLTLSLFAQAAPIKSIEILGLNVVSRGTVLSYLPVEAGDEYGKKTSGQIIRALHKTGFFKDVEVSQDDQILKIKIQENPHIKYIEIINYSDKVIQQDSLDRILKNMNLSQGKIFNARQLDKLIKQLDSAYVVNGYYNAKIVKTIEIDNHNRVGINLDISEGEVARIGSMKISGSIIHSEKELLDLFEIGESDFFVLNYFTEKDHYSKIALDAGVEAMKSLYTGSGYLDFKINKIDTSL
;
A
#
# COMPACT_ATOMS: atom_id res chain seq x y z
N MET A 1 -66.94 -72.35 -17.61
CA MET A 1 -66.32 -71.46 -16.59
C MET A 1 -65.17 -70.67 -17.24
N LYS A 2 -65.15 -69.35 -17.01
CA LYS A 2 -64.25 -68.31 -17.57
C LYS A 2 -62.79 -68.51 -17.11
N LYS A 3 -61.76 -68.48 -18.00
CA LYS A 3 -60.97 -67.34 -18.54
C LYS A 3 -60.08 -66.64 -17.49
N ASN A 4 -58.76 -66.55 -17.74
CA ASN A 4 -57.90 -65.36 -17.58
C ASN A 4 -56.43 -65.66 -17.99
N ILE A 5 -55.86 -64.82 -18.85
CA ILE A 5 -54.45 -64.80 -19.28
C ILE A 5 -53.94 -63.38 -19.03
N THR A 6 -52.90 -63.22 -18.22
CA THR A 6 -52.22 -61.95 -17.96
C THR A 6 -50.86 -61.92 -18.66
N ARG A 7 -50.65 -60.91 -19.52
CA ARG A 7 -49.35 -60.55 -20.11
C ARG A 7 -48.70 -59.48 -19.22
N SER A 8 -47.42 -59.67 -18.89
CA SER A 8 -46.58 -58.65 -18.24
C SER A 8 -45.60 -58.09 -19.27
N PHE A 9 -45.48 -56.77 -19.37
CA PHE A 9 -44.65 -56.03 -20.32
C PHE A 9 -43.58 -55.29 -19.52
N LEU A 10 -42.30 -55.58 -19.78
CA LEU A 10 -41.15 -54.99 -19.09
C LEU A 10 -40.59 -53.84 -19.95
N ILE A 11 -40.68 -52.60 -19.46
CA ILE A 11 -40.11 -51.41 -20.12
C ILE A 11 -38.69 -51.20 -19.59
N LEU A 12 -37.71 -51.36 -20.47
CA LEU A 12 -36.29 -51.11 -20.20
C LEU A 12 -35.99 -49.62 -20.49
N GLY A 13 -35.79 -48.81 -19.45
CA GLY A 13 -35.41 -47.40 -19.59
C GLY A 13 -33.92 -47.25 -19.90
N LEU A 14 -33.59 -46.81 -21.12
CA LEU A 14 -32.24 -46.45 -21.54
C LEU A 14 -31.91 -45.04 -21.03
N THR A 15 -31.10 -44.93 -19.97
CA THR A 15 -30.59 -43.64 -19.50
C THR A 15 -29.44 -43.19 -20.42
N LEU A 16 -29.73 -42.24 -21.31
CA LEU A 16 -28.71 -41.60 -22.13
C LEU A 16 -27.90 -40.63 -21.25
N SER A 17 -26.80 -41.11 -20.68
CA SER A 17 -25.83 -40.25 -20.00
C SER A 17 -25.12 -39.39 -21.05
N LEU A 18 -25.56 -38.14 -21.22
CA LEU A 18 -24.80 -37.12 -21.96
C LEU A 18 -23.51 -36.83 -21.18
N PHE A 19 -22.43 -37.50 -21.55
CA PHE A 19 -21.10 -37.06 -21.15
C PHE A 19 -20.85 -35.72 -21.83
N ALA A 20 -20.93 -34.63 -21.07
CA ALA A 20 -20.41 -33.34 -21.49
C ALA A 20 -18.88 -33.48 -21.58
N GLN A 21 -18.39 -33.82 -22.76
CA GLN A 21 -16.98 -34.00 -23.03
C GLN A 21 -16.33 -32.60 -22.95
N ALA A 22 -15.46 -32.38 -21.97
CA ALA A 22 -14.68 -31.15 -21.89
C ALA A 22 -13.85 -31.08 -23.18
N ALA A 23 -14.14 -30.09 -24.02
CA ALA A 23 -13.44 -29.94 -25.28
C ALA A 23 -12.04 -29.34 -24.98
N PRO A 24 -10.95 -29.94 -25.51
CA PRO A 24 -9.61 -29.44 -25.28
C PRO A 24 -9.42 -28.07 -25.92
N ILE A 25 -8.49 -27.29 -25.37
CA ILE A 25 -8.10 -25.99 -25.91
C ILE A 25 -7.33 -26.22 -27.20
N LYS A 26 -7.87 -25.79 -28.34
CA LYS A 26 -7.22 -25.94 -29.64
C LYS A 26 -6.14 -24.87 -29.86
N SER A 27 -6.42 -23.64 -29.45
CA SER A 27 -5.50 -22.51 -29.57
C SER A 27 -5.79 -21.43 -28.53
N ILE A 28 -4.78 -20.59 -28.28
CA ILE A 28 -4.86 -19.47 -27.34
C ILE A 28 -4.64 -18.16 -28.11
N GLU A 29 -5.65 -17.30 -28.07
CA GLU A 29 -5.65 -15.96 -28.65
C GLU A 29 -5.58 -14.93 -27.53
N ILE A 30 -4.63 -13.99 -27.62
CA ILE A 30 -4.41 -12.96 -26.61
C ILE A 30 -4.65 -11.60 -27.26
N LEU A 31 -5.57 -10.82 -26.69
CA LEU A 31 -5.99 -9.52 -27.18
C LEU A 31 -5.61 -8.42 -26.18
N GLY A 32 -5.21 -7.25 -26.68
CA GLY A 32 -4.87 -6.09 -25.84
C GLY A 32 -3.40 -6.02 -25.39
N LEU A 33 -2.52 -6.77 -26.05
CA LEU A 33 -1.07 -6.64 -25.87
C LEU A 33 -0.60 -5.26 -26.34
N ASN A 34 0.30 -4.65 -25.57
CA ASN A 34 0.97 -3.39 -25.92
C ASN A 34 2.47 -3.52 -25.66
N VAL A 35 2.89 -3.55 -24.39
CA VAL A 35 4.30 -3.63 -23.99
C VAL A 35 4.68 -5.07 -23.64
N VAL A 36 3.76 -5.85 -23.08
CA VAL A 36 4.03 -7.23 -22.69
C VAL A 36 4.01 -8.13 -23.92
N SER A 37 5.03 -8.99 -24.06
CA SER A 37 5.09 -9.92 -25.19
C SER A 37 4.12 -11.08 -25.04
N ARG A 38 3.62 -11.63 -26.15
CA ARG A 38 2.76 -12.82 -26.15
C ARG A 38 3.41 -14.01 -25.41
N GLY A 39 4.71 -14.23 -25.64
CA GLY A 39 5.46 -15.32 -24.99
C GLY A 39 5.51 -15.17 -23.46
N THR A 40 5.63 -13.94 -22.98
CA THR A 40 5.55 -13.63 -21.54
C THR A 40 4.20 -14.01 -20.97
N VAL A 41 3.09 -13.63 -21.62
CA VAL A 41 1.74 -14.01 -21.15
C VAL A 41 1.58 -15.52 -21.10
N LEU A 42 1.96 -16.22 -22.17
CA LEU A 42 1.86 -17.69 -22.26
C LEU A 42 2.65 -18.37 -21.14
N SER A 43 3.85 -17.87 -20.79
CA SER A 43 4.68 -18.43 -19.72
C SER A 43 4.07 -18.38 -18.31
N TYR A 44 3.04 -17.55 -18.09
CA TYR A 44 2.32 -17.44 -16.82
C TYR A 44 0.97 -18.15 -16.83
N LEU A 45 0.54 -18.69 -17.97
CA LEU A 45 -0.72 -19.41 -18.03
C LEU A 45 -0.59 -20.77 -17.33
N PRO A 46 -1.58 -21.18 -16.55
CA PRO A 46 -1.61 -22.50 -15.93
C PRO A 46 -2.05 -23.62 -16.91
N VAL A 47 -2.26 -23.27 -18.18
CA VAL A 47 -2.76 -24.17 -19.22
C VAL A 47 -2.08 -23.87 -20.56
N GLU A 48 -2.00 -24.88 -21.41
CA GLU A 48 -1.47 -24.82 -22.76
C GLU A 48 -2.49 -25.33 -23.80
N ALA A 49 -2.17 -25.18 -25.08
CA ALA A 49 -2.97 -25.79 -26.13
C ALA A 49 -2.88 -27.32 -26.01
N GLY A 50 -4.02 -28.00 -26.03
CA GLY A 50 -4.16 -29.43 -25.77
C GLY A 50 -4.78 -29.73 -24.41
N ASP A 51 -4.73 -28.81 -23.45
CA ASP A 51 -5.31 -29.02 -22.12
C ASP A 51 -6.84 -28.95 -22.12
N GLU A 52 -7.47 -29.63 -21.16
CA GLU A 52 -8.92 -29.57 -20.98
C GLU A 52 -9.36 -28.21 -20.40
N TYR A 53 -10.35 -27.58 -21.03
CA TYR A 53 -10.98 -26.39 -20.48
C TYR A 53 -12.13 -26.75 -19.54
N GLY A 54 -11.90 -26.64 -18.24
CA GLY A 54 -12.88 -26.92 -17.19
C GLY A 54 -13.50 -25.66 -16.60
N LYS A 55 -14.55 -25.83 -15.78
CA LYS A 55 -15.26 -24.73 -15.10
C LYS A 55 -14.38 -23.82 -14.23
N LYS A 56 -13.19 -24.29 -13.83
CA LYS A 56 -12.26 -23.53 -12.97
C LYS A 56 -11.11 -22.88 -13.74
N THR A 57 -10.90 -23.26 -15.00
CA THR A 57 -9.74 -22.87 -15.81
C THR A 57 -9.66 -21.36 -15.97
N SER A 58 -10.77 -20.68 -16.30
CA SER A 58 -10.82 -19.23 -16.45
C SER A 58 -10.39 -18.51 -15.18
N GLY A 59 -10.93 -18.92 -14.02
CA GLY A 59 -10.58 -18.32 -12.74
C GLY A 59 -9.11 -18.55 -12.35
N GLN A 60 -8.52 -19.69 -12.73
CA GLN A 60 -7.09 -19.94 -12.52
C GLN A 60 -6.22 -19.04 -13.39
N ILE A 61 -6.56 -18.89 -14.68
CA ILE A 61 -5.87 -17.98 -15.61
C ILE A 61 -5.93 -16.54 -15.09
N ILE A 62 -7.13 -16.04 -14.76
CA ILE A 62 -7.34 -14.69 -14.24
C ILE A 62 -6.47 -14.45 -13.01
N ARG A 63 -6.49 -15.37 -12.03
CA ARG A 63 -5.65 -15.24 -10.82
C ARG A 63 -4.15 -15.30 -11.14
N ALA A 64 -3.72 -16.19 -12.02
CA ALA A 64 -2.31 -16.32 -12.40
C ALA A 64 -1.79 -15.03 -13.05
N LEU A 65 -2.54 -14.48 -14.00
CA LEU A 65 -2.19 -13.24 -14.69
C LEU A 65 -2.25 -12.02 -13.76
N HIS A 66 -3.26 -11.87 -12.91
CA HIS A 66 -3.27 -10.76 -11.94
C HIS A 66 -2.12 -10.84 -10.92
N LYS A 67 -1.69 -12.05 -10.53
CA LYS A 67 -0.58 -12.24 -9.58
C LYS A 67 0.75 -11.69 -10.14
N THR A 68 0.91 -11.62 -11.45
CA THR A 68 2.11 -11.02 -12.08
C THR A 68 2.20 -9.51 -11.83
N GLY A 69 1.06 -8.84 -11.61
CA GLY A 69 0.97 -7.39 -11.52
C GLY A 69 1.05 -6.67 -12.88
N PHE A 70 1.14 -7.39 -13.99
CA PHE A 70 1.27 -6.78 -15.32
C PHE A 70 -0.06 -6.27 -15.88
N PHE A 71 -1.18 -6.82 -15.40
CA PHE A 71 -2.49 -6.55 -15.97
C PHE A 71 -3.43 -5.91 -14.94
N LYS A 72 -4.05 -4.82 -15.37
CA LYS A 72 -5.14 -4.13 -14.65
C LYS A 72 -6.41 -4.96 -14.71
N ASP A 73 -6.71 -5.51 -15.87
CA ASP A 73 -7.92 -6.27 -16.15
C ASP A 73 -7.63 -7.48 -17.03
N VAL A 74 -8.35 -8.57 -16.79
CA VAL A 74 -8.19 -9.86 -17.48
C VAL A 74 -9.56 -10.50 -17.65
N GLU A 75 -9.99 -10.60 -18.91
CA GLU A 75 -11.21 -11.30 -19.31
C GLU A 75 -10.81 -12.59 -20.04
N VAL A 76 -11.46 -13.69 -19.66
CA VAL A 76 -11.21 -15.00 -20.26
C VAL A 76 -12.53 -15.56 -20.77
N SER A 77 -12.57 -15.89 -22.05
CA SER A 77 -13.69 -16.55 -22.70
C SER A 77 -13.20 -17.70 -23.57
N GLN A 78 -14.09 -18.65 -23.86
CA GLN A 78 -13.81 -19.74 -24.78
C GLN A 78 -14.92 -19.79 -25.83
N ASP A 79 -14.52 -19.91 -27.09
CA ASP A 79 -15.39 -19.95 -28.25
C ASP A 79 -14.81 -20.93 -29.27
N ASP A 80 -15.57 -21.93 -29.71
CA ASP A 80 -15.11 -22.98 -30.63
C ASP A 80 -13.73 -23.58 -30.30
N GLN A 81 -13.50 -23.92 -29.02
CA GLN A 81 -12.22 -24.46 -28.50
C GLN A 81 -11.03 -23.48 -28.55
N ILE A 82 -11.26 -22.22 -28.95
CA ILE A 82 -10.28 -21.14 -28.90
C ILE A 82 -10.42 -20.42 -27.56
N LEU A 83 -9.34 -20.41 -26.78
CA LEU A 83 -9.26 -19.66 -25.53
C LEU A 83 -8.89 -18.22 -25.85
N LYS A 84 -9.84 -17.30 -25.66
CA LYS A 84 -9.66 -15.86 -25.87
C LYS A 84 -9.35 -15.21 -24.52
N ILE A 85 -8.18 -14.60 -24.42
CA ILE A 85 -7.73 -13.88 -23.23
C ILE A 85 -7.57 -12.41 -23.62
N LYS A 86 -8.49 -11.57 -23.15
CA LYS A 86 -8.42 -10.13 -23.35
C LYS A 86 -7.84 -9.49 -22.11
N ILE A 87 -6.80 -8.68 -22.29
CA ILE A 87 -6.05 -8.05 -21.20
C ILE A 87 -6.05 -6.54 -21.35
N GLN A 88 -5.96 -5.86 -20.21
CA GLN A 88 -5.55 -4.46 -20.13
C GLN A 88 -4.29 -4.39 -19.28
N GLU A 89 -3.17 -3.95 -19.87
CA GLU A 89 -1.90 -3.82 -19.16
C GLU A 89 -1.92 -2.68 -18.13
N ASN A 90 -1.23 -2.88 -17.00
CA ASN A 90 -0.95 -1.80 -16.05
C ASN A 90 0.07 -0.83 -16.68
N PRO A 91 -0.08 0.50 -16.45
CA PRO A 91 0.85 1.47 -17.01
C PRO A 91 2.22 1.38 -16.36
N HIS A 92 3.25 1.83 -17.07
CA HIS A 92 4.60 1.99 -16.51
C HIS A 92 4.81 3.40 -15.96
N ILE A 93 5.59 3.53 -14.89
CA ILE A 93 5.90 4.83 -14.29
C ILE A 93 6.81 5.63 -15.23
N LYS A 94 6.34 6.79 -15.68
CA LYS A 94 7.13 7.76 -16.45
C LYS A 94 7.98 8.60 -15.50
N TYR A 95 7.35 9.18 -14.48
CA TYR A 95 7.99 9.93 -13.41
C TYR A 95 7.09 9.93 -12.18
N ILE A 96 7.69 10.16 -11.02
CA ILE A 96 7.01 10.55 -9.79
C ILE A 96 7.69 11.81 -9.32
N GLU A 97 6.94 12.90 -9.26
CA GLU A 97 7.42 14.19 -8.81
C GLU A 97 6.69 14.55 -7.52
N ILE A 98 7.45 15.04 -6.55
CA ILE A 98 6.95 15.46 -5.25
C ILE A 98 7.40 16.91 -5.09
N ILE A 99 6.43 17.81 -4.94
CA ILE A 99 6.66 19.26 -4.94
C ILE A 99 6.18 19.89 -3.63
N ASN A 100 6.67 21.10 -3.36
CA ASN A 100 6.29 21.94 -2.22
C ASN A 100 6.55 21.31 -0.85
N TYR A 101 7.49 20.37 -0.76
CA TYR A 101 7.93 19.78 0.50
C TYR A 101 9.20 20.48 1.02
N SER A 102 9.39 20.45 2.34
CA SER A 102 10.54 21.00 3.04
C SER A 102 11.55 19.91 3.40
N ASP A 103 12.83 20.19 3.19
CA ASP A 103 13.94 19.35 3.63
C ASP A 103 14.00 19.18 5.16
N LYS A 104 13.29 20.05 5.92
CA LYS A 104 13.15 19.92 7.39
C LYS A 104 12.41 18.63 7.77
N VAL A 105 11.46 18.17 6.96
CA VAL A 105 10.63 16.99 7.26
C VAL A 105 11.12 15.78 6.47
N ILE A 106 11.36 15.95 5.18
CA ILE A 106 11.72 14.87 4.26
C ILE A 106 12.95 15.30 3.48
N GLN A 107 14.09 14.66 3.78
CA GLN A 107 15.31 14.84 2.99
C GLN A 107 15.18 14.12 1.65
N GLN A 108 15.63 14.76 0.56
CA GLN A 108 15.63 14.18 -0.79
C GLN A 108 16.27 12.77 -0.85
N ASP A 109 17.42 12.55 -0.20
CA ASP A 109 18.07 11.23 -0.17
C ASP A 109 17.21 10.15 0.49
N SER A 110 16.47 10.52 1.55
CA SER A 110 15.54 9.60 2.22
C SER A 110 14.34 9.29 1.33
N LEU A 111 13.83 10.29 0.62
CA LEU A 111 12.74 10.14 -0.33
C LEU A 111 13.10 9.19 -1.48
N ASP A 112 14.28 9.38 -2.07
CA ASP A 112 14.78 8.53 -3.16
C ASP A 112 14.94 7.07 -2.72
N ARG A 113 15.43 6.84 -1.49
CA ARG A 113 15.49 5.51 -0.89
C ARG A 113 14.10 4.89 -0.70
N ILE A 114 13.13 5.65 -0.20
CA ILE A 114 11.75 5.18 0.00
C ILE A 114 11.14 4.79 -1.35
N LEU A 115 11.20 5.67 -2.35
CA LEU A 115 10.66 5.42 -3.69
C LEU A 115 11.27 4.15 -4.32
N LYS A 116 12.59 4.01 -4.23
CA LYS A 116 13.31 2.82 -4.74
C LYS A 116 12.88 1.54 -4.01
N ASN A 117 12.82 1.56 -2.68
CA ASN A 117 12.43 0.41 -1.86
C ASN A 117 10.98 -0.03 -2.13
N MET A 118 10.11 0.91 -2.49
CA MET A 118 8.71 0.66 -2.81
C MET A 118 8.48 0.26 -4.28
N ASN A 119 9.53 0.15 -5.10
CA ASN A 119 9.43 -0.03 -6.56
C ASN A 119 8.63 1.07 -7.28
N LEU A 120 8.62 2.27 -6.70
CA LEU A 120 7.98 3.47 -7.25
C LEU A 120 9.04 4.30 -8.00
N SER A 121 9.61 3.74 -9.05
CA SER A 121 10.65 4.37 -9.85
C SER A 121 10.37 4.25 -11.35
N GLN A 122 10.98 5.14 -12.14
CA GLN A 122 10.79 5.18 -13.59
C GLN A 122 11.01 3.80 -14.24
N GLY A 123 10.11 3.44 -15.16
CA GLY A 123 10.10 2.17 -15.89
C GLY A 123 9.45 1.00 -15.14
N LYS A 124 9.27 1.09 -13.82
CA LYS A 124 8.53 0.07 -13.05
C LYS A 124 7.04 0.12 -13.37
N ILE A 125 6.37 -1.01 -13.14
CA ILE A 125 4.92 -1.11 -13.33
C ILE A 125 4.23 -0.36 -12.21
N PHE A 126 3.28 0.50 -12.57
CA PHE A 126 2.54 1.29 -11.60
C PHE A 126 1.60 0.41 -10.78
N ASN A 127 1.61 0.66 -9.47
CA ASN A 127 0.72 0.01 -8.53
C ASN A 127 0.11 1.06 -7.59
N ALA A 128 -1.20 1.30 -7.74
CA ALA A 128 -1.91 2.26 -6.90
C ALA A 128 -1.79 1.96 -5.40
N ARG A 129 -1.72 0.68 -5.00
CA ARG A 129 -1.55 0.31 -3.59
C ARG A 129 -0.18 0.69 -3.03
N GLN A 130 0.87 0.67 -3.86
CA GLN A 130 2.19 1.13 -3.44
C GLN A 130 2.19 2.65 -3.30
N LEU A 131 1.58 3.39 -4.23
CA LEU A 131 1.43 4.84 -4.15
C LEU A 131 0.65 5.26 -2.89
N ASP A 132 -0.47 4.60 -2.59
CA ASP A 132 -1.26 4.92 -1.39
C ASP A 132 -0.49 4.62 -0.09
N LYS A 133 0.38 3.59 -0.09
CA LYS A 133 1.28 3.33 1.04
C LYS A 133 2.33 4.43 1.18
N LEU A 134 2.88 4.92 0.07
CA LEU A 134 3.85 6.02 0.07
C LEU A 134 3.20 7.26 0.68
N ILE A 135 2.02 7.65 0.19
CA ILE A 135 1.29 8.82 0.71
C ILE A 135 1.05 8.69 2.22
N LYS A 136 0.61 7.52 2.70
CA LYS A 136 0.44 7.28 4.14
C LYS A 136 1.74 7.39 4.93
N GLN A 137 2.87 6.95 4.37
CA GLN A 137 4.18 7.10 5.01
C GLN A 137 4.62 8.56 5.07
N LEU A 138 4.38 9.33 4.00
CA LEU A 138 4.64 10.77 3.97
C LEU A 138 3.76 11.50 4.99
N ASP A 139 2.44 11.24 5.00
CA ASP A 139 1.51 11.80 6.00
C ASP A 139 1.98 11.50 7.43
N SER A 140 2.39 10.25 7.69
CA SER A 140 2.90 9.85 9.01
C SER A 140 4.19 10.60 9.37
N ALA A 141 5.09 10.83 8.41
CA ALA A 141 6.32 11.59 8.63
C ALA A 141 6.00 13.05 9.00
N TYR A 142 5.03 13.68 8.33
CA TYR A 142 4.56 15.03 8.68
C TYR A 142 3.96 15.10 10.08
N VAL A 143 3.08 14.16 10.44
CA VAL A 143 2.47 14.10 11.77
C VAL A 143 3.53 13.92 12.87
N VAL A 144 4.53 13.06 12.63
CA VAL A 144 5.64 12.84 13.58
C VAL A 144 6.47 14.11 13.77
N ASN A 145 6.58 14.96 12.75
CA ASN A 145 7.26 16.26 12.79
C ASN A 145 6.33 17.42 13.22
N GLY A 146 5.11 17.13 13.69
CA GLY A 146 4.19 18.15 14.23
C GLY A 146 3.27 18.83 13.21
N TYR A 147 3.33 18.44 11.93
CA TYR A 147 2.49 19.00 10.88
C TYR A 147 1.18 18.21 10.77
N TYR A 148 0.28 18.40 11.73
CA TYR A 148 -1.01 17.68 11.78
C TYR A 148 -1.99 18.07 10.67
N ASN A 149 -1.83 19.28 10.12
CA ASN A 149 -2.68 19.81 9.05
C ASN A 149 -2.08 19.63 7.65
N ALA A 150 -1.00 18.83 7.54
CA ALA A 150 -0.39 18.54 6.25
C ALA A 150 -1.40 17.87 5.31
N LYS A 151 -1.36 18.24 4.03
CA LYS A 151 -2.21 17.67 2.98
C LYS A 151 -1.36 17.31 1.78
N ILE A 152 -1.55 16.10 1.27
CA ILE A 152 -0.89 15.61 0.05
C ILE A 152 -1.94 15.44 -1.04
N VAL A 153 -1.87 16.28 -2.07
CA VAL A 153 -2.74 16.21 -3.25
C VAL A 153 -2.04 15.38 -4.31
N LYS A 154 -2.67 14.27 -4.73
CA LYS A 154 -2.16 13.42 -5.81
C LYS A 154 -2.84 13.72 -7.14
N THR A 155 -2.04 13.91 -8.17
CA THR A 155 -2.48 14.02 -9.56
C THR A 155 -1.83 12.90 -10.37
N ILE A 156 -2.66 12.14 -11.10
CA ILE A 156 -2.23 10.97 -11.88
C ILE A 156 -2.70 11.16 -13.31
N GLU A 157 -1.75 11.13 -14.25
CA GLU A 157 -2.03 11.28 -15.68
C GLU A 157 -1.42 10.11 -16.45
N ILE A 158 -2.18 9.52 -17.36
CA ILE A 158 -1.71 8.44 -18.24
C ILE A 158 -1.59 8.99 -19.65
N ASP A 159 -0.42 8.78 -20.26
CA ASP A 159 -0.15 9.21 -21.64
C ASP A 159 -0.58 8.18 -22.69
N ASN A 160 -0.50 8.57 -23.96
CA ASN A 160 -0.88 7.72 -25.10
C ASN A 160 -0.02 6.45 -25.26
N HIS A 161 1.10 6.34 -24.53
CA HIS A 161 1.99 5.17 -24.55
C HIS A 161 1.76 4.27 -23.31
N ASN A 162 0.63 4.43 -22.61
CA ASN A 162 0.31 3.72 -21.38
C ASN A 162 1.37 3.92 -20.27
N ARG A 163 1.90 5.14 -20.16
CA ARG A 163 2.82 5.51 -19.07
C ARG A 163 2.14 6.51 -18.14
N VAL A 164 2.38 6.36 -16.85
CA VAL A 164 1.78 7.20 -15.81
C VAL A 164 2.78 8.23 -15.29
N GLY A 165 2.39 9.50 -15.31
CA GLY A 165 3.01 10.58 -14.55
C GLY A 165 2.26 10.78 -13.24
N ILE A 166 3.01 10.94 -12.15
CA ILE A 166 2.44 11.12 -10.81
C ILE A 166 3.04 12.39 -10.21
N ASN A 167 2.19 13.33 -9.83
CA ASN A 167 2.56 14.53 -9.09
C ASN A 167 1.95 14.45 -7.70
N LEU A 168 2.77 14.59 -6.67
CA LEU A 168 2.34 14.76 -5.28
C LEU A 168 2.67 16.18 -4.84
N ASP A 169 1.63 17.00 -4.65
CA ASP A 169 1.76 18.35 -4.13
C ASP A 169 1.50 18.33 -2.62
N ILE A 170 2.52 18.73 -1.86
CA ILE A 170 2.46 18.73 -0.40
C ILE A 170 2.22 20.15 0.11
N SER A 171 1.13 20.31 0.84
CA SER A 171 0.86 21.50 1.65
C SER A 171 1.12 21.16 3.12
N GLU A 172 2.25 21.58 3.68
CA GLU A 172 2.67 21.21 5.05
C GLU A 172 1.75 21.80 6.13
N GLY A 173 1.26 23.02 5.90
CA GLY A 173 0.50 23.77 6.89
C GLY A 173 1.38 24.31 8.02
N GLU A 174 0.74 24.73 9.12
CA GLU A 174 1.47 25.17 10.31
C GLU A 174 1.84 23.98 11.20
N VAL A 175 3.05 24.01 11.74
CA VAL A 175 3.49 23.08 12.78
C VAL A 175 2.72 23.34 14.08
N ALA A 176 2.33 22.27 14.77
CA ALA A 176 1.71 22.40 16.09
C ALA A 176 2.68 23.03 17.08
N ARG A 177 2.18 23.99 17.85
CA ARG A 177 2.95 24.68 18.88
C ARG A 177 2.56 24.21 20.27
N ILE A 178 3.55 24.14 21.16
CA ILE A 178 3.40 23.73 22.56
C ILE A 178 2.89 24.94 23.35
N GLY A 179 1.63 24.88 23.78
CA GLY A 179 1.06 25.90 24.66
C GLY A 179 1.52 25.77 26.11
N SER A 180 1.64 24.55 26.62
CA SER A 180 2.16 24.28 27.97
C SER A 180 2.79 22.89 28.07
N MET A 181 3.85 22.74 28.85
CA MET A 181 4.49 21.46 29.12
C MET A 181 4.78 21.31 30.62
N LYS A 182 4.33 20.21 31.23
CA LYS A 182 4.44 19.99 32.67
C LYS A 182 4.92 18.58 32.99
N ILE A 183 5.75 18.46 34.02
CA ILE A 183 6.25 17.17 34.52
C ILE A 183 5.93 17.08 36.01
N SER A 184 5.07 16.13 36.36
CA SER A 184 4.65 15.88 37.74
C SER A 184 5.11 14.51 38.24
N GLY A 185 5.39 14.41 39.54
CA GLY A 185 5.68 13.14 40.21
C GLY A 185 7.15 12.84 40.46
N SER A 186 8.07 13.75 40.09
CA SER A 186 9.46 13.63 40.53
C SER A 186 9.65 14.18 41.96
N ILE A 187 10.48 13.49 42.74
CA ILE A 187 10.90 13.88 44.09
C ILE A 187 12.39 14.27 44.11
N ILE A 188 13.17 13.75 43.16
CA ILE A 188 14.65 13.85 43.14
C ILE A 188 15.12 15.06 42.35
N HIS A 189 14.54 15.27 41.16
CA HIS A 189 14.87 16.38 40.28
C HIS A 189 13.70 17.36 40.22
N SER A 190 14.00 18.64 40.10
CA SER A 190 12.96 19.65 39.94
C SER A 190 12.29 19.53 38.57
N GLU A 191 11.03 19.96 38.45
CA GLU A 191 10.33 20.00 37.15
C GLU A 191 11.12 20.77 36.09
N LYS A 192 11.74 21.89 36.48
CA LYS A 192 12.56 22.70 35.59
C LYS A 192 13.77 21.93 35.03
N GLU A 193 14.53 21.26 35.90
CA GLU A 193 15.68 20.44 35.47
C GLU A 193 15.28 19.34 34.49
N LEU A 194 14.09 18.76 34.69
CA LEU A 194 13.57 17.72 33.80
C LEU A 194 13.07 18.28 32.48
N LEU A 195 12.44 19.46 32.48
CA LEU A 195 12.02 20.16 31.28
C LEU A 195 13.22 20.64 30.45
N ASP A 196 14.32 21.04 31.09
CA ASP A 196 15.56 21.47 30.41
C ASP A 196 16.26 20.32 29.64
N LEU A 197 15.85 19.06 29.84
CA LEU A 197 16.32 17.92 29.03
C LEU A 197 15.65 17.82 27.66
N PHE A 198 14.55 18.55 27.45
CA PHE A 198 13.82 18.55 26.18
C PHE A 198 14.28 19.72 25.32
N GLU A 199 14.51 19.44 24.03
CA GLU A 199 14.78 20.49 23.03
C GLU A 199 13.52 21.28 22.66
N ILE A 200 12.35 20.74 23.02
CA ILE A 200 11.03 21.34 22.82
C ILE A 200 10.40 21.73 24.15
N GLY A 201 9.56 22.76 24.17
CA GLY A 201 8.90 23.20 25.39
C GLY A 201 8.01 24.42 25.18
N GLU A 202 7.67 25.11 26.25
CA GLU A 202 6.93 26.38 26.16
C GLU A 202 7.76 27.44 25.45
N SER A 203 7.09 28.34 24.72
CA SER A 203 7.75 29.42 23.98
C SER A 203 8.56 30.31 24.92
N ASP A 204 9.84 30.53 24.58
CA ASP A 204 10.65 31.53 25.25
C ASP A 204 10.18 32.97 24.89
N PHE A 205 10.94 34.00 25.27
CA PHE A 205 10.68 35.38 24.84
C PHE A 205 10.60 35.49 23.30
N PHE A 206 9.63 36.26 22.79
CA PHE A 206 9.20 36.22 21.38
C PHE A 206 10.34 36.33 20.34
N VAL A 207 11.37 37.13 20.59
CA VAL A 207 12.53 37.30 19.67
C VAL A 207 13.38 36.03 19.61
N LEU A 208 13.60 35.38 20.75
CA LEU A 208 14.45 34.19 20.85
C LEU A 208 13.75 32.99 20.22
N ASN A 209 12.44 32.83 20.47
CA ASN A 209 11.66 31.72 19.96
C ASN A 209 11.53 31.70 18.43
N TYR A 210 11.63 32.86 17.77
CA TYR A 210 11.66 32.94 16.30
C TYR A 210 12.87 32.21 15.68
N PHE A 211 13.98 32.12 16.41
CA PHE A 211 15.19 31.42 15.93
C PHE A 211 15.31 30.01 16.50
N THR A 212 14.89 29.80 17.75
CA THR A 212 15.02 28.48 18.41
C THR A 212 13.92 27.52 18.01
N GLU A 213 12.75 28.02 17.59
CA GLU A 213 11.59 27.18 17.25
C GLU A 213 11.23 26.18 18.37
N LYS A 214 11.54 26.52 19.64
CA LYS A 214 11.45 25.63 20.80
C LYS A 214 10.02 25.17 21.08
N ASP A 215 9.04 26.00 20.74
CA ASP A 215 7.63 25.66 20.87
C ASP A 215 7.10 24.77 19.74
N HIS A 216 7.89 24.46 18.71
CA HIS A 216 7.45 23.55 17.65
C HIS A 216 7.41 22.10 18.18
N TYR A 217 6.20 21.57 18.33
CA TYR A 217 6.02 20.19 18.75
C TYR A 217 6.51 19.24 17.66
N SER A 218 7.33 18.26 18.03
CA SER A 218 7.52 17.05 17.23
C SER A 218 7.55 15.84 18.16
N LYS A 219 7.02 14.71 17.68
CA LYS A 219 7.07 13.47 18.46
C LYS A 219 8.51 12.99 18.63
N ILE A 220 9.37 13.24 17.64
CA ILE A 220 10.80 12.88 17.69
C ILE A 220 11.49 13.60 18.84
N ALA A 221 11.33 14.92 18.96
CA ALA A 221 11.97 15.68 20.03
C ALA A 221 11.40 15.35 21.42
N LEU A 222 10.08 15.06 21.50
CA LEU A 222 9.47 14.57 22.73
C LEU A 222 10.09 13.24 23.17
N ASP A 223 10.20 12.28 22.25
CA ASP A 223 10.78 10.96 22.54
C ASP A 223 12.27 11.07 22.91
N ALA A 224 13.00 11.99 22.28
CA ALA A 224 14.40 12.27 22.61
C ALA A 224 14.56 12.81 24.03
N GLY A 225 13.74 13.79 24.44
CA GLY A 225 13.77 14.31 25.81
C GLY A 225 13.32 13.28 26.85
N VAL A 226 12.34 12.42 26.51
CA VAL A 226 11.94 11.27 27.35
C VAL A 226 13.10 10.30 27.55
N GLU A 227 13.86 10.01 26.50
CA GLU A 227 15.02 9.13 26.59
C GLU A 227 16.18 9.77 27.37
N ALA A 228 16.42 11.07 27.18
CA ALA A 228 17.39 11.83 27.98
C ALA A 228 17.03 11.78 29.47
N MET A 229 15.74 11.90 29.81
CA MET A 229 15.25 11.76 31.17
C MET A 229 15.52 10.36 31.74
N LYS A 230 15.19 9.29 31.01
CA LYS A 230 15.53 7.92 31.45
C LYS A 230 17.03 7.76 31.66
N SER A 231 17.84 8.31 30.77
CA SER A 231 19.30 8.25 30.86
C SER A 231 19.81 8.96 32.12
N LEU A 232 19.27 10.14 32.44
CA LEU A 232 19.60 10.87 33.67
C LEU A 232 19.34 10.04 34.93
N TYR A 233 18.14 9.45 35.05
CA TYR A 233 17.78 8.65 36.24
C TYR A 233 18.59 7.34 36.33
N THR A 234 18.71 6.61 35.22
CA THR A 234 19.46 5.34 35.20
C THR A 234 20.95 5.57 35.46
N GLY A 235 21.53 6.64 34.89
CA GLY A 235 22.90 7.06 35.16
C GLY A 235 23.15 7.50 36.61
N SER A 236 22.11 7.99 37.29
CA SER A 236 22.15 8.35 38.72
C SER A 236 21.87 7.17 39.66
N GLY A 237 21.70 5.95 39.14
CA GLY A 237 21.49 4.73 39.93
C GLY A 237 20.01 4.34 40.15
N TYR A 238 19.05 5.07 39.59
CA TYR A 238 17.62 4.78 39.71
C TYR A 238 17.14 3.81 38.62
N LEU A 239 17.49 2.52 38.77
CA LEU A 239 17.20 1.47 37.77
C LEU A 239 15.71 1.17 37.59
N ASP A 240 14.89 1.41 38.62
CA ASP A 240 13.44 1.20 38.58
C ASP A 240 12.66 2.42 38.04
N PHE A 241 13.36 3.43 37.51
CA PHE A 241 12.71 4.61 36.94
C PHE A 241 11.74 4.24 35.81
N LYS A 242 10.50 4.72 35.92
CA LYS A 242 9.45 4.51 34.92
C LYS A 242 8.61 5.77 34.76
N ILE A 243 8.28 6.08 33.51
CA ILE A 243 7.29 7.09 33.17
C ILE A 243 5.94 6.38 33.08
N ASN A 244 5.02 6.75 33.97
CA ASN A 244 3.72 6.07 34.07
C ASN A 244 2.76 6.45 32.94
N LYS A 245 2.78 7.73 32.53
CA LYS A 245 1.84 8.27 31.54
C LYS A 245 2.46 9.46 30.81
N ILE A 246 2.20 9.55 29.52
CA ILE A 246 2.50 10.72 28.68
C ILE A 246 1.20 11.05 27.96
N ASP A 247 0.66 12.22 28.23
CA ASP A 247 -0.57 12.71 27.60
C ASP A 247 -0.24 13.86 26.66
N THR A 248 -0.87 13.87 25.49
CA THR A 248 -0.79 14.97 24.52
C THR A 248 -2.20 15.31 24.08
N SER A 249 -2.57 16.58 24.23
CA SER A 249 -3.85 17.12 23.77
C SER A 249 -3.59 18.23 22.76
N LEU A 250 -4.25 18.14 21.60
CA LEU A 250 -4.24 19.18 20.57
C LEU A 250 -5.34 20.21 20.85
#